data_AF-A0A3M1LX04-F1
#
_entry.id   AF-A0A3M1LX04-F1
#
_cell.length_a   1.000
_cell.length_b   1.000
_cell.length_c   1.000
_cell.angle_alpha   90.00
_cell.angle_beta   90.00
_cell.angle_gamma   90.00
#
_symmetry.space_group_name_H-M   'P 1'
#
loop_
_entity.id
_entity.type
_entity.pdbx_description
1 polymer ?
#
loop_
_entity_poly.entity_id
_entity_poly.type
_entity_poly.pdbx_seq_one_letter_code
_entity_poly.pdbx_strand_id
1 'polypeptide(L)'
;MMGRPKPVLPRRLPMPLRDMMRGMGTLADATEQQIEPALTLLPGPVRALLDRARRAAGDLGARTLSPPPEPEDIARAAAWLRGTETGRDGAAALVRALAWGWRAGMAEHPFLFSETVAVAALAAMGDAGRARGGMRAAHILARLVEAHVVGHVPGAPITLSRTARETALRVFAAVFVWLLTERAGDVQEEAALMEMALALVDAAAAELEAAAGDPDATGAVLERLAGQL
;
A
#
# COMPACT_ATOMS: atom_id res chain seq x y z
N MET A 1 38.27 -3.67 -16.98
CA MET A 1 37.52 -3.43 -15.73
C MET A 1 36.38 -4.44 -15.66
N MET A 2 36.47 -5.44 -14.78
CA MET A 2 35.35 -6.35 -14.51
C MET A 2 34.28 -5.58 -13.73
N GLY A 3 33.07 -5.47 -14.28
CA GLY A 3 31.93 -4.89 -13.59
C GLY A 3 31.62 -5.71 -12.33
N ARG A 4 31.53 -5.06 -11.18
CA ARG A 4 31.09 -5.73 -9.95
C ARG A 4 29.69 -6.33 -10.18
N PRO A 5 29.44 -7.58 -9.77
CA PRO A 5 28.11 -8.17 -9.88
C PRO A 5 27.13 -7.29 -9.10
N LYS A 6 26.04 -6.88 -9.76
CA LYS A 6 24.96 -6.16 -9.09
C LYS A 6 24.43 -7.05 -7.95
N PRO A 7 24.35 -6.55 -6.70
CA PRO A 7 23.84 -7.36 -5.60
C PRO A 7 22.41 -7.78 -5.93
N VAL A 8 22.16 -9.09 -5.96
CA VAL A 8 20.82 -9.65 -6.09
C VAL A 8 20.13 -9.42 -4.76
N LEU A 9 19.21 -8.45 -4.72
CA LEU A 9 18.39 -8.22 -3.54
C LEU A 9 17.51 -9.45 -3.29
N PRO A 10 17.28 -9.83 -2.02
CA PRO A 10 16.26 -10.81 -1.67
C PRO A 10 14.92 -10.44 -2.32
N ARG A 11 14.28 -11.40 -3.00
CA ARG A 11 12.96 -11.20 -3.65
C ARG A 11 11.90 -10.70 -2.66
N ARG A 12 12.06 -11.04 -1.38
CA ARG A 12 11.23 -10.58 -0.25
C ARG A 12 12.11 -9.91 0.80
N LEU A 13 12.05 -8.58 0.86
CA LEU A 13 12.62 -7.82 1.96
C LEU A 13 11.58 -7.71 3.10
N PRO A 14 11.98 -7.80 4.38
CA PRO A 14 11.07 -7.57 5.50
C PRO A 14 10.44 -6.17 5.42
N MET A 15 9.18 -6.04 5.85
CA MET A 15 8.38 -4.81 5.71
C MET A 15 9.08 -3.53 6.20
N PRO A 16 9.71 -3.49 7.39
CA PRO A 16 10.42 -2.29 7.85
C PRO A 16 11.55 -1.88 6.92
N LEU A 17 12.25 -2.86 6.33
CA LEU A 17 13.35 -2.60 5.39
C LEU A 17 12.81 -2.10 4.05
N ARG A 18 11.66 -2.59 3.57
CA ARG A 18 10.99 -2.07 2.37
C ARG A 18 10.53 -0.63 2.55
N ASP A 19 9.90 -0.32 3.68
CA ASP A 19 9.48 1.05 3.99
C ASP A 19 10.67 2.00 4.08
N MET A 20 11.74 1.59 4.76
CA MET A 20 12.97 2.37 4.84
C MET A 20 13.59 2.58 3.44
N MET A 21 13.67 1.53 2.61
CA MET A 21 14.19 1.66 1.25
C MET A 21 13.32 2.53 0.34
N ARG A 22 11.99 2.50 0.50
CA ARG A 22 11.09 3.40 -0.24
C ARG A 22 11.22 4.84 0.21
N GLY A 23 11.23 5.09 1.52
CA GLY A 23 11.50 6.42 2.07
C GLY A 23 12.82 6.96 1.56
N MET A 24 13.87 6.13 1.52
CA MET A 24 15.17 6.52 0.97
C MET A 24 15.14 6.74 -0.55
N GLY A 25 14.34 6.00 -1.31
CA GLY A 25 14.15 6.22 -2.76
C GLY A 25 13.50 7.56 -3.06
N THR A 26 12.42 7.91 -2.34
CA THR A 26 11.77 9.22 -2.45
C THR A 26 12.68 10.36 -2.01
N LEU A 27 13.55 10.13 -1.02
CA LEU A 27 14.60 11.06 -0.64
C LEU A 27 15.74 11.12 -1.69
N ALA A 28 15.99 10.07 -2.46
CA ALA A 28 16.99 10.13 -3.53
C ALA A 28 16.50 10.96 -4.72
N ASP A 29 15.19 10.96 -4.96
CA ASP A 29 14.52 11.75 -6.01
C ASP A 29 14.27 13.21 -5.59
N ALA A 30 14.25 13.51 -4.29
CA ALA A 30 14.21 14.87 -3.76
C ALA A 30 15.59 15.56 -3.95
N THR A 31 15.57 16.85 -4.31
CA THR A 31 16.82 17.59 -4.54
C THR A 31 17.59 17.75 -3.22
N GLU A 32 18.92 17.74 -3.29
CA GLU A 32 19.82 17.83 -2.12
C GLU A 32 19.44 18.99 -1.17
N GLN A 33 18.98 20.11 -1.74
CA GLN A 33 18.47 21.28 -1.01
C GLN A 33 17.23 21.03 -0.14
N GLN A 34 16.39 20.04 -0.47
CA GLN A 34 15.15 19.73 0.28
C GLN A 34 15.40 18.88 1.52
N ILE A 35 16.56 18.22 1.62
CA ILE A 35 16.81 17.16 2.60
C ILE A 35 17.96 17.50 3.53
N GLU A 36 18.90 18.34 3.09
CA GLU A 36 20.01 18.85 3.89
C GLU A 36 19.60 19.31 5.32
N PRO A 37 18.49 20.06 5.50
CA PRO A 37 18.05 20.48 6.83
C PRO A 37 17.69 19.31 7.76
N ALA A 38 17.15 18.22 7.23
CA ALA A 38 16.78 17.04 8.01
C ALA A 38 18.00 16.13 8.26
N LEU A 39 18.90 15.99 7.28
CA LEU A 39 20.12 15.18 7.41
C LEU A 39 21.06 15.75 8.46
N THR A 40 21.12 17.09 8.62
CA THR A 40 21.95 17.75 9.63
C THR A 40 21.59 17.37 11.06
N LEU A 41 20.33 16.96 11.30
CA LEU A 41 19.82 16.55 12.62
C LEU A 41 20.12 15.08 12.97
N LEU A 42 20.56 14.28 12.00
CA LEU A 42 20.84 12.87 12.22
C LEU A 42 22.24 12.65 12.81
N PRO A 43 22.40 11.71 13.77
CA PRO A 43 23.69 11.28 14.27
C PRO A 43 24.59 10.78 13.12
N GLY A 44 25.89 11.07 13.20
CA GLY A 44 26.87 10.75 12.15
C GLY A 44 26.81 9.30 11.60
N PRO A 45 26.66 8.26 12.45
CA PRO A 45 26.52 6.88 11.96
C PRO A 45 25.27 6.65 11.11
N VAL A 46 24.16 7.29 11.47
CA VAL A 46 22.86 7.18 10.78
C VAL A 46 22.93 7.93 9.45
N ARG A 47 23.52 9.13 9.44
CA ARG A 47 23.76 9.90 8.21
C ARG A 47 24.63 9.12 7.22
N ALA A 48 25.74 8.55 7.68
CA ALA A 48 26.63 7.76 6.83
C ALA A 48 26.00 6.46 6.30
N LEU A 49 25.00 5.91 7.00
CA LEU A 49 24.20 4.78 6.53
C LEU A 49 23.22 5.22 5.44
N LEU A 50 22.51 6.33 5.66
CA LEU A 50 21.60 6.94 4.68
C LEU A 50 22.32 7.33 3.39
N ASP A 51 23.51 7.95 3.48
CA ASP A 51 24.30 8.32 2.30
C ASP A 51 24.78 7.11 1.49
N ARG A 52 25.06 5.99 2.16
CA ARG A 52 25.42 4.73 1.49
C ARG A 52 24.19 4.09 0.84
N ALA A 53 23.06 4.10 1.53
CA ALA A 53 21.80 3.57 1.02
C ALA A 53 21.26 4.40 -0.15
N ARG A 54 21.34 5.73 -0.11
CA ARG A 54 20.96 6.64 -1.21
C ARG A 54 21.77 6.34 -2.47
N ARG A 55 23.09 6.20 -2.34
CA ARG A 55 23.98 5.84 -3.46
C ARG A 55 23.66 4.46 -4.04
N ALA A 56 23.31 3.49 -3.19
CA ALA A 56 22.89 2.17 -3.65
C ALA A 56 21.48 2.18 -4.29
N ALA A 57 20.57 3.03 -3.80
CA ALA A 57 19.20 3.18 -4.30
C ALA A 57 19.13 3.93 -5.64
N GLY A 58 20.02 4.91 -5.87
CA GLY A 58 20.15 5.58 -7.17
C GLY A 58 20.47 4.61 -8.32
N ASP A 59 21.16 3.50 -8.01
CA ASP A 59 21.45 2.42 -8.98
C ASP A 59 20.32 1.37 -9.11
N LEU A 60 19.37 1.37 -8.16
CA LEU A 60 18.25 0.45 -8.02
C LEU A 60 16.95 1.25 -8.10
N GLY A 61 16.59 1.75 -9.28
CA GLY A 61 15.43 2.62 -9.48
C GLY A 61 14.21 2.17 -8.67
N ALA A 62 13.55 3.12 -7.99
CA ALA A 62 12.49 2.91 -7.00
C ALA A 62 11.34 1.98 -7.48
N ARG A 63 11.19 1.85 -8.79
CA ARG A 63 10.23 0.96 -9.47
C ARG A 63 10.56 -0.55 -9.32
N THR A 64 11.77 -0.93 -8.91
CA THR A 64 12.20 -2.35 -8.91
C THR A 64 12.06 -3.08 -7.56
N LEU A 65 11.68 -2.38 -6.48
CA LEU A 65 11.87 -2.89 -5.11
C LEU A 65 10.72 -3.73 -4.53
N SER A 66 9.65 -3.99 -5.28
CA SER A 66 8.60 -4.91 -4.85
C SER A 66 7.96 -5.56 -6.07
N PRO A 67 8.19 -6.86 -6.32
CA PRO A 67 7.49 -7.59 -7.37
C PRO A 67 5.98 -7.65 -7.07
N PRO A 68 5.13 -7.94 -8.07
CA PRO A 68 3.72 -8.25 -7.82
C PRO A 68 3.59 -9.35 -6.75
N PRO A 69 2.52 -9.31 -5.94
CA PRO A 69 2.26 -10.36 -4.96
C PRO A 69 2.08 -11.71 -5.66
N GLU A 70 2.54 -12.78 -5.01
CA GLU A 70 2.35 -14.14 -5.53
C GLU A 70 0.86 -14.53 -5.45
N PRO A 71 0.37 -15.46 -6.29
CA PRO A 71 -1.03 -15.90 -6.25
C PRO A 71 -1.49 -16.35 -4.86
N GLU A 72 -0.62 -17.01 -4.10
CA GLU A 72 -0.89 -17.42 -2.72
C GLU A 72 -1.07 -16.21 -1.77
N ASP A 73 -0.29 -15.15 -1.96
CA ASP A 73 -0.42 -13.90 -1.19
C ASP A 73 -1.75 -13.20 -1.53
N ILE A 74 -2.15 -13.20 -2.80
CA ILE A 74 -3.43 -12.62 -3.25
C ILE A 74 -4.61 -13.41 -2.65
N ALA A 75 -4.58 -14.73 -2.76
CA ALA A 75 -5.62 -15.60 -2.21
C ALA A 75 -5.76 -15.41 -0.69
N ARG A 76 -4.63 -15.37 0.03
CA ARG A 76 -4.58 -15.12 1.48
C ARG A 76 -5.08 -13.73 1.84
N ALA A 77 -4.68 -12.69 1.10
CA ALA A 77 -5.17 -11.32 1.28
C ALA A 77 -6.69 -11.25 1.13
N ALA A 78 -7.23 -11.90 0.10
CA ALA A 78 -8.66 -11.94 -0.18
C ALA A 78 -9.43 -12.73 0.89
N ALA A 79 -8.90 -13.85 1.36
CA ALA A 79 -9.48 -14.63 2.47
C ALA A 79 -9.49 -13.81 3.78
N TRP A 80 -8.41 -13.09 4.08
CA TRP A 80 -8.33 -12.24 5.26
C TRP A 80 -9.27 -11.04 5.19
N LEU A 81 -9.39 -10.41 4.01
CA LEU A 81 -10.35 -9.34 3.73
C LEU A 81 -11.80 -9.82 3.90
N ARG A 82 -12.13 -11.04 3.47
CA ARG A 82 -13.45 -11.66 3.64
C ARG A 82 -13.71 -12.15 5.07
N GLY A 83 -12.68 -12.25 5.90
CA GLY A 83 -12.76 -12.76 7.27
C GLY A 83 -12.85 -14.30 7.34
N THR A 84 -12.46 -15.01 6.28
CA THR A 84 -12.35 -16.48 6.28
C THR A 84 -10.97 -16.96 6.74
N GLU A 85 -9.99 -16.07 6.76
CA GLU A 85 -8.66 -16.28 7.37
C GLU A 85 -8.41 -15.19 8.41
N THR A 86 -7.72 -15.55 9.50
CA THR A 86 -7.39 -14.65 10.60
C THR A 86 -5.89 -14.73 10.91
N GLY A 87 -5.39 -13.78 11.69
CA GLY A 87 -3.98 -13.76 12.10
C GLY A 87 -3.08 -12.82 11.28
N ARG A 88 -1.80 -12.79 11.68
CA ARG A 88 -0.83 -11.78 11.22
C ARG A 88 -0.37 -12.00 9.78
N ASP A 89 -0.31 -13.26 9.34
CA ASP A 89 0.16 -13.59 8.00
C ASP A 89 -0.84 -13.14 6.92
N GLY A 90 -2.14 -13.27 7.20
CA GLY A 90 -3.21 -12.73 6.36
C GLY A 90 -3.20 -11.20 6.29
N ALA A 91 -3.03 -10.53 7.43
CA ALA A 91 -2.87 -9.07 7.45
C ALA A 91 -1.65 -8.61 6.64
N ALA A 92 -0.52 -9.32 6.76
CA ALA A 92 0.68 -9.02 6.00
C ALA A 92 0.50 -9.26 4.50
N ALA A 93 -0.27 -10.29 4.10
CA ALA A 93 -0.60 -10.54 2.70
C ALA A 93 -1.49 -9.42 2.14
N LEU A 94 -2.51 -8.98 2.89
CA LEU A 94 -3.33 -7.83 2.51
C LEU A 94 -2.49 -6.57 2.32
N VAL A 95 -1.55 -6.29 3.22
CA VAL A 95 -0.67 -5.13 3.10
C VAL A 95 0.25 -5.22 1.88
N ARG A 96 0.72 -6.42 1.50
CA ARG A 96 1.46 -6.60 0.24
C ARG A 96 0.60 -6.29 -0.98
N ALA A 97 -0.66 -6.74 -0.99
CA ALA A 97 -1.62 -6.42 -2.04
C ALA A 97 -1.89 -4.90 -2.12
N LEU A 98 -2.10 -4.25 -0.97
CA LEU A 98 -2.25 -2.79 -0.88
C LEU A 98 -1.02 -2.04 -1.37
N ALA A 99 0.19 -2.48 -1.03
CA ALA A 99 1.42 -1.84 -1.49
C ALA A 99 1.62 -1.97 -3.00
N TRP A 100 1.23 -3.10 -3.58
CA TRP A 100 1.27 -3.30 -5.02
C TRP A 100 0.22 -2.46 -5.74
N GLY A 101 -1.03 -2.47 -5.27
CA GLY A 101 -2.09 -1.62 -5.82
C GLY A 101 -1.81 -0.13 -5.65
N TRP A 102 -1.22 0.28 -4.52
CA TRP A 102 -0.72 1.64 -4.30
C TRP A 102 0.20 2.07 -5.42
N ARG A 103 1.17 1.22 -5.79
CA ARG A 103 2.10 1.55 -6.87
C ARG A 103 1.45 1.60 -8.24
N ALA A 104 0.45 0.75 -8.50
CA ALA A 104 -0.30 0.77 -9.74
C ALA A 104 -1.12 2.07 -9.87
N GLY A 105 -1.80 2.49 -8.80
CA GLY A 105 -2.65 3.68 -8.81
C GLY A 105 -1.95 5.01 -8.51
N MET A 106 -0.75 5.00 -7.91
CA MET A 106 -0.04 6.19 -7.41
C MET A 106 1.39 6.33 -7.96
N ALA A 107 1.68 5.77 -9.14
CA ALA A 107 3.04 5.69 -9.68
C ALA A 107 3.78 7.03 -9.76
N GLU A 108 3.07 8.14 -9.92
CA GLU A 108 3.63 9.49 -10.07
C GLU A 108 3.42 10.39 -8.84
N HIS A 109 2.78 9.88 -7.78
CA HIS A 109 2.48 10.69 -6.59
C HIS A 109 3.64 10.70 -5.58
N PRO A 110 3.90 11.84 -4.91
CA PRO A 110 5.00 11.98 -3.95
C PRO A 110 4.70 11.36 -2.57
N PHE A 111 3.59 10.65 -2.44
CA PHE A 111 3.12 10.08 -1.17
C PHE A 111 3.59 8.64 -1.01
N LEU A 112 4.04 8.30 0.20
CA LEU A 112 4.45 6.96 0.58
C LEU A 112 3.29 6.21 1.22
N PHE A 113 3.25 4.90 1.01
CA PHE A 113 2.46 3.96 1.78
C PHE A 113 3.41 3.14 2.67
N SER A 114 3.21 3.18 3.99
CA SER A 114 4.00 2.36 4.94
C SER A 114 3.32 1.03 5.22
N GLU A 115 3.98 -0.04 4.83
CA GLU A 115 3.53 -1.41 5.11
C GLU A 115 3.62 -1.74 6.60
N THR A 116 4.61 -1.20 7.30
CA THR A 116 4.82 -1.41 8.73
C THR A 116 3.69 -0.80 9.56
N VAL A 117 3.35 0.46 9.27
CA VAL A 117 2.23 1.14 9.94
C VAL A 117 0.92 0.45 9.61
N ALA A 118 0.72 0.05 8.35
CA ALA A 118 -0.48 -0.70 7.93
C ALA A 118 -0.60 -2.05 8.66
N VAL A 119 0.45 -2.88 8.69
CA VAL A 119 0.39 -4.16 9.41
C VAL A 119 0.17 -3.96 10.91
N ALA A 120 0.82 -2.98 11.54
CA ALA A 120 0.59 -2.69 12.94
C ALA A 120 -0.87 -2.28 13.21
N ALA A 121 -1.44 -1.43 12.35
CA ALA A 121 -2.82 -0.98 12.46
C ALA A 121 -3.84 -2.12 12.28
N LEU A 122 -3.59 -3.02 11.33
CA LEU A 122 -4.45 -4.16 11.02
C LEU A 122 -4.28 -5.31 12.02
N ALA A 123 -3.07 -5.56 12.51
CA ALA A 123 -2.84 -6.54 13.58
C ALA A 123 -3.55 -6.15 14.88
N ALA A 124 -3.69 -4.84 15.13
CA ALA A 124 -4.43 -4.31 16.28
C ALA A 124 -5.95 -4.37 16.12
N MET A 125 -6.50 -4.59 14.91
CA MET A 125 -7.94 -4.80 14.73
C MET A 125 -8.41 -6.10 15.42
N GLY A 126 -7.50 -7.04 15.71
CA GLY A 126 -7.86 -8.34 16.26
C GLY A 126 -8.84 -9.08 15.35
N ASP A 127 -9.60 -10.02 15.92
CA ASP A 127 -10.68 -10.72 15.23
C ASP A 127 -11.95 -9.87 15.21
N ALA A 128 -11.83 -8.60 14.77
CA ALA A 128 -12.89 -7.59 14.80
C ALA A 128 -14.16 -8.06 14.09
N GLY A 129 -15.02 -8.72 14.87
CA GLY A 129 -16.44 -8.90 14.64
C GLY A 129 -16.81 -9.78 13.44
N ARG A 130 -18.07 -10.22 13.45
CA ARG A 130 -18.71 -11.04 12.40
C ARG A 130 -18.83 -10.34 11.04
N ALA A 131 -18.21 -9.17 10.85
CA ALA A 131 -18.22 -8.44 9.59
C ALA A 131 -17.46 -9.24 8.52
N ARG A 132 -18.10 -9.43 7.37
CA ARG A 132 -17.57 -10.16 6.22
C ARG A 132 -17.68 -9.29 4.97
N GLY A 133 -16.93 -9.64 3.93
CA GLY A 133 -17.02 -8.99 2.63
C GLY A 133 -16.76 -7.48 2.67
N GLY A 134 -17.62 -6.70 2.02
CA GLY A 134 -17.54 -5.25 1.88
C GLY A 134 -17.58 -4.53 3.22
N MET A 135 -18.36 -5.02 4.19
CA MET A 135 -18.40 -4.42 5.53
C MET A 135 -17.02 -4.45 6.21
N ARG A 136 -16.34 -5.59 6.11
CA ARG A 136 -14.99 -5.75 6.65
C ARG A 136 -14.00 -4.87 5.90
N ALA A 137 -14.12 -4.78 4.57
CA ALA A 137 -13.32 -3.88 3.75
C ALA A 137 -13.48 -2.40 4.15
N ALA A 138 -14.71 -1.94 4.43
CA ALA A 138 -14.99 -0.59 4.88
C ALA A 138 -14.35 -0.29 6.25
N HIS A 139 -14.44 -1.22 7.21
CA HIS A 139 -13.77 -1.06 8.50
C HIS A 139 -12.24 -1.03 8.38
N ILE A 140 -11.67 -1.88 7.52
CA ILE A 140 -10.23 -1.88 7.22
C ILE A 140 -9.85 -0.53 6.60
N LEU A 141 -10.61 -0.03 5.63
CA LEU A 141 -10.37 1.28 5.01
C LEU A 141 -10.33 2.40 6.06
N ALA A 142 -11.35 2.46 6.92
CA ALA A 142 -11.42 3.44 8.00
C ALA A 142 -10.21 3.35 8.93
N ARG A 143 -9.78 2.13 9.27
CA ARG A 143 -8.61 1.90 10.12
C ARG A 143 -7.30 2.37 9.48
N LEU A 144 -7.10 2.12 8.18
CA LEU A 144 -5.91 2.56 7.46
C LEU A 144 -5.82 4.09 7.41
N VAL A 145 -6.96 4.77 7.25
CA VAL A 145 -7.04 6.23 7.27
C VAL A 145 -6.69 6.79 8.63
N GLU A 146 -7.26 6.23 9.70
CA GLU A 146 -7.00 6.63 11.09
C GLU A 146 -5.53 6.43 11.47
N ALA A 147 -4.91 5.36 10.99
CA ALA A 147 -3.52 5.04 11.27
C ALA A 147 -2.49 5.86 10.45
N HIS A 148 -2.94 6.75 9.55
CA HIS A 148 -2.08 7.57 8.71
C HIS A 148 -1.04 6.75 7.93
N VAL A 149 -1.47 5.62 7.35
CA VAL A 149 -0.58 4.72 6.59
C VAL A 149 -0.03 5.34 5.31
N VAL A 150 -0.61 6.45 4.86
CA VAL A 150 -0.20 7.23 3.68
C VAL A 150 0.28 8.61 4.09
N GLY A 151 1.40 9.04 3.51
CA GLY A 151 1.82 10.44 3.52
C GLY A 151 3.28 10.64 3.10
N HIS A 152 3.79 11.87 3.19
CA HIS A 152 5.22 12.12 3.01
C HIS A 152 6.04 11.47 4.14
N VAL A 153 5.45 11.40 5.34
CA VAL A 153 5.99 10.70 6.50
C VAL A 153 4.83 9.88 7.10
N PRO A 154 4.60 8.65 6.63
CA PRO A 154 3.54 7.79 7.17
C PRO A 154 3.66 7.59 8.69
N GLY A 155 2.53 7.51 9.38
CA GLY A 155 2.45 7.41 10.84
C GLY A 155 2.58 8.73 11.59
N ALA A 156 2.96 9.83 10.93
CA ALA A 156 2.84 11.16 11.49
C ALA A 156 1.43 11.74 11.21
N PRO A 157 0.79 12.45 12.15
CA PRO A 157 -0.53 13.06 11.95
C PRO A 157 -0.47 14.33 11.09
N ILE A 158 0.34 14.32 10.03
CA ILE A 158 0.44 15.43 9.08
C ILE A 158 -0.70 15.27 8.09
N THR A 159 -1.61 16.24 8.07
CA THR A 159 -2.84 16.17 7.28
C THR A 159 -2.51 16.20 5.78
N LEU A 160 -2.88 15.14 5.07
CA LEU A 160 -2.94 15.15 3.61
C LEU A 160 -3.91 16.23 3.13
N SER A 161 -3.66 16.80 1.95
CA SER A 161 -4.70 17.59 1.28
C SER A 161 -5.94 16.72 1.05
N ARG A 162 -7.12 17.35 0.99
CA ARG A 162 -8.39 16.64 0.73
C ARG A 162 -8.29 15.75 -0.52
N THR A 163 -7.79 16.32 -1.62
CA THR A 163 -7.58 15.60 -2.89
C THR A 163 -6.64 14.41 -2.72
N ALA A 164 -5.50 14.56 -2.02
CA ALA A 164 -4.56 13.46 -1.81
C ALA A 164 -5.19 12.32 -0.98
N ARG A 165 -5.99 12.67 0.03
CA ARG A 165 -6.72 11.70 0.83
C ARG A 165 -7.76 10.96 -0.01
N GLU A 166 -8.53 11.67 -0.84
CA GLU A 166 -9.51 11.08 -1.75
C GLU A 166 -8.86 10.12 -2.75
N THR A 167 -7.75 10.50 -3.37
CA THR A 167 -7.01 9.62 -4.28
C THR A 167 -6.51 8.37 -3.56
N ALA A 168 -5.93 8.52 -2.36
CA ALA A 168 -5.47 7.39 -1.57
C ALA A 168 -6.61 6.41 -1.21
N LEU A 169 -7.77 6.96 -0.84
CA LEU A 169 -8.97 6.18 -0.56
C LEU A 169 -9.46 5.40 -1.77
N ARG A 170 -9.47 6.04 -2.96
CA ARG A 170 -9.85 5.36 -4.22
C ARG A 170 -8.93 4.20 -4.53
N VAL A 171 -7.62 4.37 -4.36
CA VAL A 171 -6.67 3.29 -4.62
C VAL A 171 -6.86 2.11 -3.65
N PHE A 172 -7.10 2.37 -2.37
CA PHE A 172 -7.43 1.29 -1.42
C PHE A 172 -8.78 0.65 -1.70
N ALA A 173 -9.79 1.42 -2.06
CA ALA A 173 -11.09 0.91 -2.49
C ALA A 173 -10.95 0.01 -3.73
N ALA A 174 -10.13 0.39 -4.70
CA ALA A 174 -9.84 -0.44 -5.89
C ALA A 174 -9.17 -1.75 -5.50
N VAL A 175 -8.19 -1.75 -4.59
CA VAL A 175 -7.59 -2.99 -4.07
C VAL A 175 -8.64 -3.87 -3.39
N PHE A 176 -9.56 -3.30 -2.62
CA PHE A 176 -10.61 -4.09 -1.96
C PHE A 176 -11.64 -4.62 -2.94
N VAL A 177 -12.09 -3.82 -3.90
CA VAL A 177 -12.93 -4.28 -5.01
C VAL A 177 -12.25 -5.44 -5.71
N TRP A 178 -11.00 -5.25 -6.13
CA TRP A 178 -10.17 -6.28 -6.75
C TRP A 178 -10.07 -7.53 -5.90
N LEU A 179 -9.89 -7.48 -4.58
CA LEU A 179 -9.78 -8.68 -3.73
C LEU A 179 -11.14 -9.33 -3.40
N LEU A 180 -12.24 -8.60 -3.55
CA LEU A 180 -13.60 -9.10 -3.34
C LEU A 180 -14.15 -9.85 -4.55
N THR A 181 -13.61 -9.63 -5.76
CA THR A 181 -14.00 -10.38 -6.98
C THR A 181 -13.66 -11.87 -6.90
N GLU A 182 -14.10 -12.65 -7.89
CA GLU A 182 -13.56 -13.99 -8.12
C GLU A 182 -12.05 -13.91 -8.46
N ARG A 183 -11.27 -14.92 -8.05
CA ARG A 183 -9.82 -14.96 -8.32
C ARG A 183 -9.57 -15.44 -9.74
N ALA A 184 -8.56 -14.85 -10.36
CA ALA A 184 -8.10 -15.26 -11.68
C ALA A 184 -7.21 -16.52 -11.62
N GLY A 185 -6.96 -17.12 -12.78
CA GLY A 185 -6.12 -18.31 -12.90
C GLY A 185 -4.62 -18.00 -12.87
N ASP A 186 -4.23 -16.78 -13.24
CA ASP A 186 -2.84 -16.35 -13.30
C ASP A 186 -2.60 -14.88 -12.90
N VAL A 187 -1.32 -14.50 -12.82
CA VAL A 187 -0.87 -13.18 -12.34
C VAL A 187 -1.20 -12.07 -13.34
N GLN A 188 -1.28 -12.37 -14.63
CA GLN A 188 -1.56 -11.38 -15.68
C GLN A 188 -3.05 -11.01 -15.66
N GLU A 189 -3.92 -12.00 -15.47
CA GLU A 189 -5.34 -11.78 -15.24
C GLU A 189 -5.59 -11.03 -13.92
N GLU A 190 -4.87 -11.34 -12.83
CA GLU A 190 -4.95 -10.56 -11.59
C GLU A 190 -4.51 -9.10 -11.78
N ALA A 191 -3.51 -8.84 -12.63
CA ALA A 191 -3.10 -7.49 -13.01
C ALA A 191 -4.19 -6.75 -13.79
N ALA A 192 -4.82 -7.41 -14.76
CA ALA A 192 -5.93 -6.83 -15.51
C ALA A 192 -7.14 -6.53 -14.60
N LEU A 193 -7.49 -7.43 -13.69
CA LEU A 193 -8.55 -7.22 -12.70
C LEU A 193 -8.27 -6.02 -11.79
N MET A 194 -7.03 -5.83 -11.35
CA MET A 194 -6.62 -4.67 -10.56
C MET A 194 -6.77 -3.36 -11.35
N GLU A 195 -6.37 -3.34 -12.63
CA GLU A 195 -6.55 -2.17 -13.52
C GLU A 195 -8.03 -1.85 -13.74
N MET A 196 -8.87 -2.87 -13.97
CA MET A 196 -10.31 -2.70 -14.09
C MET A 196 -10.94 -2.19 -12.79
N ALA A 197 -10.48 -2.67 -11.64
CA ALA A 197 -10.94 -2.20 -10.34
C ALA A 197 -10.58 -0.72 -10.09
N LEU A 198 -9.40 -0.27 -10.52
CA LEU A 198 -9.02 1.15 -10.47
C LEU A 198 -9.96 2.00 -11.32
N ALA A 199 -10.16 1.63 -12.58
CA ALA A 199 -11.04 2.35 -13.50
C ALA A 199 -12.50 2.39 -12.99
N LEU A 200 -12.99 1.27 -12.44
CA LEU A 200 -14.33 1.17 -11.91
C LEU A 200 -14.55 2.03 -10.67
N VAL A 201 -13.58 2.04 -9.74
CA VAL A 201 -13.64 2.88 -8.54
C VAL A 201 -13.52 4.37 -8.89
N ASP A 202 -12.73 4.73 -9.89
CA ASP A 202 -12.67 6.11 -10.38
C ASP A 202 -14.01 6.55 -10.99
N ALA A 203 -14.68 5.68 -11.74
CA ALA A 203 -16.02 5.95 -12.26
C ALA A 203 -17.07 6.09 -11.14
N ALA A 204 -16.91 5.36 -10.04
CA ALA A 204 -17.78 5.40 -8.87
C ALA A 204 -17.34 6.41 -7.77
N ALA A 205 -16.41 7.33 -8.09
CA ALA A 205 -15.79 8.22 -7.11
C ALA A 205 -16.81 9.05 -6.30
N ALA A 206 -17.84 9.58 -6.95
CA ALA A 206 -18.87 10.39 -6.29
C ALA A 206 -19.71 9.57 -5.30
N GLU A 207 -19.98 8.29 -5.62
CA GLU A 207 -20.72 7.39 -4.74
C GLU A 207 -19.89 7.01 -3.50
N LEU A 208 -18.60 6.74 -3.69
CA LEU A 208 -17.68 6.47 -2.58
C LEU A 208 -17.50 7.69 -1.67
N GLU A 209 -17.46 8.90 -2.25
CA GLU A 209 -17.41 10.14 -1.47
C GLU A 209 -18.71 10.34 -0.66
N ALA A 210 -19.87 10.07 -1.26
CA ALA A 210 -21.15 10.17 -0.57
C ALA A 210 -21.31 9.13 0.56
N ALA A 211 -20.72 7.95 0.40
CA ALA A 211 -20.69 6.90 1.42
C ALA A 211 -19.61 7.11 2.50
N ALA A 212 -18.71 8.08 2.32
CA ALA A 212 -17.56 8.26 3.21
C ALA A 212 -18.00 8.60 4.63
N GLY A 213 -17.48 7.84 5.61
CA GLY A 213 -17.84 7.99 7.02
C GLY A 213 -18.99 7.10 7.47
N ASP A 214 -19.67 6.41 6.55
CA ASP A 214 -20.64 5.35 6.83
C ASP A 214 -20.05 3.99 6.37
N PRO A 215 -19.61 3.13 7.29
CA PRO A 215 -19.07 1.81 6.94
C PRO A 215 -20.05 0.90 6.21
N ASP A 216 -21.35 1.01 6.51
CA ASP A 216 -22.37 0.15 5.89
C ASP A 216 -22.56 0.56 4.42
N ALA A 217 -22.72 1.87 4.18
CA ALA A 217 -22.83 2.41 2.82
C ALA A 217 -21.55 2.16 2.01
N THR A 218 -20.38 2.38 2.62
CA THR A 218 -19.08 2.14 1.96
C THR A 218 -18.94 0.66 1.60
N GLY A 219 -19.26 -0.25 2.52
CA GLY A 219 -19.18 -1.68 2.30
C GLY A 219 -20.09 -2.16 1.17
N ALA A 220 -21.33 -1.65 1.12
CA ALA A 220 -22.27 -1.96 0.05
C ALA A 220 -21.79 -1.48 -1.33
N VAL A 221 -21.19 -0.29 -1.41
CA VAL A 221 -20.58 0.21 -2.65
C VAL A 221 -19.46 -0.73 -3.10
N LEU A 222 -18.53 -1.09 -2.21
CA LEU A 222 -17.40 -1.97 -2.55
C LEU A 222 -17.86 -3.35 -3.03
N GLU A 223 -18.82 -3.99 -2.36
CA GLU A 223 -19.36 -5.28 -2.77
C GLU A 223 -20.06 -5.22 -4.12
N ARG A 224 -20.87 -4.19 -4.35
CA ARG A 224 -21.58 -4.01 -5.61
C ARG A 224 -20.62 -3.81 -6.77
N LEU A 225 -19.57 -3.00 -6.60
CA LEU A 225 -18.54 -2.81 -7.62
C LEU A 225 -17.77 -4.11 -7.88
N ALA A 226 -17.44 -4.87 -6.83
CA ALA A 226 -16.79 -6.17 -6.99
C ALA A 226 -17.64 -7.17 -7.77
N GLY A 227 -18.97 -7.11 -7.67
CA GLY A 227 -19.88 -7.95 -8.47
C GLY A 227 -20.00 -7.56 -9.95
N GLN A 228 -19.32 -6.50 -10.39
CA GLN A 228 -19.27 -6.07 -11.80
C GLN A 228 -17.99 -6.53 -12.52
N LEU A 229 -17.07 -7.19 -11.80
CA LEU A 229 -15.82 -7.75 -12.29
C LEU A 229 -15.87 -9.27 -12.19
#